data_AF-A0A3D3HEH3-F1
#
_entry.id   AF-A0A3D3HEH3-F1
#
_cell.length_a   1.000
_cell.length_b   1.000
_cell.length_c   1.000
_cell.angle_alpha   90.00
_cell.angle_beta   90.00
_cell.angle_gamma   90.00
#
_symmetry.space_group_name_H-M   'P 1'
#
loop_
_entity.id
_entity.type
_entity.pdbx_description
1 polymer ?
#
loop_
_entity_poly.entity_id
_entity_poly.type
_entity_poly.pdbx_seq_one_letter_code
_entity_poly.pdbx_strand_id
1 'polypeptide(L)' 'MAALLMVIQVVTGLLLRFHYEPSPENAYNSILNLQKSLLFGKMLRNIHHWSARSRSRLSIKLS' A
#
# COMPACT_ATOMS: atom_id res chain seq x y z
N MET A 1 -2.53 10.31 -16.15
CA MET A 1 -2.99 9.34 -15.13
C MET A 1 -1.87 8.65 -14.35
N ALA A 2 -0.70 8.34 -14.95
CA ALA A 2 0.42 7.70 -14.23
C ALA A 2 0.92 8.50 -13.00
N ALA A 3 1.08 9.83 -13.14
CA ALA A 3 1.51 10.71 -12.05
C ALA A 3 0.55 10.68 -10.85
N LEU A 4 -0.77 10.67 -11.09
CA LEU A 4 -1.77 10.54 -10.03
C LEU A 4 -1.63 9.21 -9.28
N LEU A 5 -1.48 8.09 -10.00
CA LEU A 5 -1.27 6.77 -9.38
C LEU A 5 0.04 6.72 -8.59
N MET A 6 1.07 7.45 -9.01
CA MET A 6 2.34 7.57 -8.27
C MET A 6 2.15 8.33 -6.96
N VAL A 7 1.43 9.46 -6.98
CA VAL A 7 1.11 10.21 -5.76
C VAL A 7 0.30 9.35 -4.78
N ILE A 8 -0.74 8.68 -5.26
CA ILE A 8 -1.55 7.76 -4.44
C ILE A 8 -0.66 6.65 -3.86
N GLN A 9 0.24 6.07 -4.65
CA GLN A 9 1.15 5.02 -4.21
C GLN A 9 2.08 5.50 -3.07
N VAL A 10 2.69 6.67 -3.22
CA VAL A 10 3.64 7.23 -2.25
C VAL A 10 2.91 7.60 -0.95
N VAL A 11 1.78 8.30 -1.05
CA VAL A 11 1.02 8.74 0.13
C VAL A 11 0.51 7.54 0.92
N THR A 12 -0.13 6.57 0.25
CA THR A 12 -0.63 5.37 0.94
C THR A 12 0.51 4.50 1.48
N GLY A 13 1.65 4.42 0.79
CA GLY A 13 2.81 3.68 1.26
C GLY A 13 3.43 4.30 2.51
N LEU A 14 3.50 5.63 2.57
CA LEU A 14 3.96 6.35 3.75
C LEU A 14 3.06 6.10 4.95
N LEU A 15 1.73 6.15 4.76
CA LEU A 15 0.76 5.86 5.82
C LEU A 15 0.88 4.43 6.36
N LEU A 16 1.06 3.44 5.48
CA LEU A 16 1.25 2.05 5.90
C LEU A 16 2.56 1.84 6.67
N ARG A 17 3.62 2.59 6.32
CA ARG A 17 4.93 2.46 6.96
C ARG A 17 4.92 2.84 8.44
N PHE A 18 4.08 3.78 8.87
CA PHE A 18 3.97 4.15 10.28
C PHE A 18 3.44 3.03 11.19
N HIS A 19 2.87 1.98 10.60
CA HIS A 19 2.26 0.87 11.33
C HIS A 19 2.87 -0.49 10.96
N TYR A 20 3.90 -0.50 10.11
CA TYR A 20 4.61 -1.70 9.71
C TYR A 20 5.90 -1.85 10.51
N GLU A 21 6.08 -3.02 11.12
CA GLU A 21 7.30 -3.39 11.85
C GLU A 21 8.18 -4.27 10.94
N PRO A 22 9.37 -3.80 10.51
CA PRO A 22 10.23 -4.51 9.57
C PRO A 22 11.13 -5.55 10.26
N SER A 23 10.61 -6.32 11.23
CA SER A 23 11.33 -7.45 11.85
C SER A 23 10.69 -8.78 11.43
N PRO A 24 11.49 -9.86 11.21
CA PRO A 24 10.93 -11.17 10.82
C PRO A 24 9.88 -11.69 11.80
N GLU A 25 10.08 -11.42 13.09
CA GLU A 25 9.22 -11.86 14.19
C GLU A 25 7.85 -11.12 14.18
N ASN A 26 7.83 -9.83 13.84
CA ASN A 26 6.64 -8.98 13.98
C ASN A 26 6.02 -8.55 12.63
N ALA A 27 6.66 -8.85 11.49
CA ALA A 27 6.18 -8.46 10.17
C ALA A 27 4.76 -8.95 9.90
N TYR A 28 4.43 -10.20 10.25
CA TYR A 28 3.08 -10.73 10.06
C TYR A 28 2.07 -10.08 11.00
N ASN A 29 2.41 -9.97 12.28
CA ASN A 29 1.51 -9.43 13.31
C ASN A 29 1.23 -7.94 13.10
N SER A 30 2.21 -7.15 12.65
CA SER A 30 2.01 -5.73 12.32
C SER A 30 1.01 -5.55 11.18
N ILE A 31 1.02 -6.42 10.16
CA ILE A 31 0.01 -6.41 9.08
C ILE A 31 -1.37 -6.81 9.59
N LEU A 32 -1.47 -7.80 10.48
CA LEU A 32 -2.75 -8.18 11.09
C LEU A 32 -3.34 -7.03 11.91
N ASN A 33 -2.52 -6.40 12.74
CA ASN A 33 -2.91 -5.24 13.53
C ASN A 33 -3.35 -4.08 12.62
N LEU A 34 -2.62 -3.85 11.53
CA LEU A 34 -2.97 -2.85 10.53
C LEU A 34 -4.34 -3.11 9.90
N GLN A 35 -4.70 -4.35 9.62
CA GLN A 35 -5.98 -4.66 9.00
C GLN A 35 -7.16 -4.67 9.96
N LYS A 36 -6.93 -5.03 11.24
CA LYS A 36 -7.99 -5.27 12.22
C LYS A 36 -8.21 -4.10 13.19
N SER A 37 -7.14 -3.41 13.57
CA SER A 37 -7.17 -2.45 14.67
C SER A 37 -7.12 -1.00 14.21
N LEU A 38 -6.58 -0.75 13.00
CA LEU A 38 -6.57 0.59 12.41
C LEU A 38 -7.84 0.87 11.64
N LEU A 39 -8.46 2.01 11.96
CA LEU A 39 -9.57 2.54 11.19
C LEU A 39 -9.13 2.72 9.73
N PHE A 40 -9.89 2.14 8.81
CA PHE A 40 -9.58 2.10 7.37
C PHE A 40 -8.27 1.38 6.98
N GLY A 41 -7.58 0.67 7.88
CA GLY A 41 -6.29 0.06 7.54
C GLY A 41 -6.36 -0.98 6.41
N LYS A 42 -7.43 -1.78 6.38
CA LYS A 42 -7.72 -2.68 5.24
C LYS A 42 -7.98 -1.92 3.93
N MET A 43 -8.69 -0.80 4.00
CA MET A 43 -8.98 0.05 2.83
C MET A 43 -7.70 0.68 2.29
N LEU A 44 -6.86 1.27 3.16
CA LEU A 44 -5.57 1.88 2.78
C LEU A 44 -4.65 0.87 2.09
N ARG A 45 -4.56 -0.36 2.62
CA ARG A 45 -3.78 -1.43 2.00
C ARG A 45 -4.33 -1.82 0.62
N ASN A 46 -5.65 -1.90 0.47
CA ASN A 46 -6.28 -2.22 -0.81
C ASN A 46 -6.03 -1.12 -1.86
N ILE A 47 -6.14 0.14 -1.47
CA ILE A 47 -5.83 1.28 -2.36
C ILE A 47 -4.38 1.21 -2.80
N HIS A 48 -3.43 1.05 -1.86
CA HIS A 48 -2.00 0.93 -2.15
C HIS A 48 -1.67 -0.23 -3.11
N HIS A 49 -2.34 -1.38 -2.94
CA HIS A 49 -2.17 -2.53 -3.81
C HIS A 49 -2.73 -2.27 -5.22
N TRP A 50 -3.93 -1.68 -5.31
CA TRP A 50 -4.57 -1.41 -6.60
C TRP A 50 -3.88 -0.29 -7.38
N SER A 51 -3.39 0.77 -6.74
CA SER A 51 -2.61 1.82 -7.40
C SER A 51 -1.33 1.26 -8.01
N ALA A 52 -0.61 0.39 -7.29
CA ALA A 52 0.59 -0.28 -7.79
C ALA A 52 0.27 -1.14 -9.02
N ARG A 53 -0.76 -1.98 -8.90
CA ARG A 53 -1.19 -2.88 -9.97
C ARG A 53 -1.63 -2.13 -11.23
N SER A 54 -2.40 -1.07 -11.08
CA SER A 54 -2.86 -0.24 -12.20
C SER A 54 -1.71 0.53 -12.85
N ARG A 55 -0.75 1.06 -12.08
CA ARG A 55 0.43 1.72 -12.61
C ARG A 55 1.31 0.75 -13.41
N SER A 56 1.56 -0.45 -12.88
CA SER A 56 2.32 -1.48 -13.60
C SER A 56 1.64 -1.88 -14.91
N ARG A 57 0.32 -2.04 -14.91
CA ARG A 57 -0.45 -2.32 -16.14
C ARG A 57 -0.38 -1.19 -17.17
N LEU A 58 -0.43 0.06 -16.71
CA LEU A 58 -0.28 1.22 -17.60
C LEU A 58 1.13 1.26 -18.21
N SER A 59 2.16 0.96 -17.42
CA SER A 59 3.55 0.90 -17.91
C SER A 59 3.73 -0.14 -19.02
N ILE A 60 3.15 -1.34 -18.86
CA ILE A 60 3.24 -2.42 -19.86
C ILE A 60 2.51 -2.05 -21.16
N LYS A 61 1.39 -1.30 -21.09
CA LYS A 61 0.66 -0.84 -22.28
C LYS A 61 1.39 0.27 -23.04
N LEU A 62 2.39 0.90 -22.44
CA LEU A 62 3.14 2.02 -23.01
C LEU A 62 4.57 1.61 -23.45
N SER A 63 4.91 0.32 -23.34
CA SER A 63 6.16 -0.29 -23.82
C SER A 63 5.89 -1.15 -25.04
#